data_AF-A0A950UID1-F1
#
_entry.id   AF-A0A950UID1-F1
#
_cell.length_a   1.000
_cell.length_b   1.000
_cell.length_c   1.000
_cell.angle_alpha   90.00
_cell.angle_beta   90.00
_cell.angle_gamma   90.00
#
_symmetry.space_group_name_H-M   'P 1'
#
loop_
_entity.id
_entity.type
_entity.pdbx_description
1 polymer ?
#
loop_
_entity_poly.entity_id
_entity_poly.type
_entity_poly.pdbx_seq_one_letter_code
_entity_poly.pdbx_strand_id
1 'polypeptide(L)' 'MPRIIVGGEALIDLVPEGIGPLAPLAPRRGGGPYNTSIALGRLGTPTAFLSRVSSDAYGEALLDGLHAAGVSTD' A
#
# COMPACT_ATOMS: atom_id res chain seq x y z
N MET A 1 -11.04 18.02 12.61
CA MET A 1 -9.57 17.93 12.48
C MET A 1 -9.23 17.83 11.00
N PRO A 2 -8.15 18.47 10.53
CA PRO A 2 -7.71 18.32 9.14
C PRO A 2 -7.33 16.86 8.87
N ARG A 3 -7.68 16.36 7.68
CA ARG A 3 -7.40 15.01 7.17
C ARG A 3 -6.57 15.15 5.89
N ILE A 4 -5.54 14.33 5.72
CA ILE A 4 -4.77 14.23 4.48
C ILE A 4 -5.41 13.16 3.60
N ILE A 5 -5.67 13.48 2.33
CA ILE A 5 -6.10 12.50 1.33
C ILE A 5 -4.94 12.29 0.37
N VAL A 6 -4.47 11.05 0.26
CA VAL A 6 -3.44 10.66 -0.70
C VAL A 6 -4.11 9.97 -1.86
N GLY A 7 -4.05 10.58 -3.04
CA GLY A 7 -4.60 10.03 -4.28
C GLY A 7 -3.52 9.42 -5.17
N GLY A 8 -3.78 8.24 -5.73
CA GLY A 8 -2.89 7.62 -6.71
C GLY A 8 -2.96 6.10 -6.70
N GLU A 9 -1.91 5.44 -7.19
CA GLU A 9 -1.90 4.00 -7.39
C GLU A 9 -1.30 3.24 -6.20
N ALA A 10 -1.81 2.02 -6.00
CA ALA A 10 -1.24 1.00 -5.14
C ALA A 10 -0.90 -0.22 -6.01
N LEU A 11 0.28 -0.80 -5.79
CA LEU A 11 0.80 -1.86 -6.64
C LEU A 11 1.52 -2.94 -5.83
N ILE A 12 1.77 -4.08 -6.48
CA ILE A 12 2.60 -5.15 -5.94
C ILE A 12 3.93 -5.14 -6.69
N ASP A 13 5.00 -4.87 -5.96
CA ASP A 13 6.37 -5.00 -6.44
C ASP A 13 6.80 -6.47 -6.30
N LEU A 14 7.28 -7.08 -7.38
CA LEU A 14 7.87 -8.41 -7.34
C LEU A 14 9.37 -8.28 -7.08
N VAL A 15 9.78 -8.52 -5.84
CA VAL A 15 11.15 -8.30 -5.37
C VAL A 15 11.90 -9.62 -5.30
N PRO A 16 13.13 -9.72 -5.86
CA PRO A 16 13.94 -10.93 -5.76
C PRO A 16 14.26 -11.33 -4.31
N GLU A 17 14.02 -12.60 -3.98
CA GLU A 17 14.48 -13.25 -2.75
C GLU A 17 15.83 -13.94 -3.01
N GLY A 18 16.89 -13.15 -2.99
CA GLY A 18 18.27 -13.62 -3.18
C GLY A 18 19.00 -12.92 -4.33
N ILE A 19 20.17 -13.45 -4.69
CA ILE A 19 21.04 -12.91 -5.73
C ILE A 19 21.02 -13.83 -6.95
N GLY A 20 20.85 -13.25 -8.13
CA GLY A 20 20.94 -13.94 -9.40
C GLY A 20 19.71 -13.74 -10.29
N PRO A 21 19.85 -13.99 -11.60
CA PRO A 21 18.81 -13.67 -12.59
C PRO A 21 17.53 -14.52 -12.48
N LEU A 22 17.57 -15.64 -11.74
CA LEU A 22 16.43 -16.56 -11.55
C LEU A 22 16.04 -16.70 -10.08
N ALA A 23 16.40 -15.72 -9.23
CA ALA A 23 15.95 -15.71 -7.85
C ALA A 23 14.40 -15.69 -7.79
N PRO A 24 13.77 -16.45 -6.87
CA PRO A 24 12.33 -16.37 -6.65
C PRO A 24 11.89 -14.93 -6.41
N LEU A 25 10.70 -14.55 -6.87
CA LEU A 25 10.15 -13.21 -6.66
C LEU A 25 9.09 -13.25 -5.57
N ALA A 26 9.27 -12.42 -4.54
CA ALA A 26 8.27 -12.22 -3.50
C ALA A 26 7.44 -10.96 -3.77
N PRO A 27 6.10 -11.06 -3.71
CA PRO A 27 5.23 -9.89 -3.80
C PRO A 27 5.38 -9.00 -2.57
N ARG A 28 5.61 -7.71 -2.79
CA ARG A 28 5.67 -6.66 -1.77
C ARG A 28 4.66 -5.58 -2.10
N ARG A 29 3.91 -5.13 -1.09
CA ARG A 29 2.97 -4.02 -1.21
C ARG A 29 3.75 -2.72 -1.42
N GLY A 30 3.37 -1.92 -2.41
CA GLY A 30 4.13 -0.75 -2.83
C GLY A 30 3.33 0.28 -3.59
N GLY A 31 4.06 1.22 -4.20
CA GLY A 31 3.53 2.45 -4.81
C GLY A 31 3.83 3.69 -3.97
N GLY A 32 4.24 4.79 -4.61
CA GLY A 32 4.57 6.04 -3.91
C GLY A 32 3.40 6.61 -3.07
N PRO A 33 2.19 6.75 -3.66
CA PRO A 33 0.99 7.14 -2.94
C PRO A 33 0.64 6.17 -1.80
N TYR A 34 0.68 4.86 -2.05
CA TYR A 34 0.42 3.83 -1.04
C TYR A 34 1.42 3.92 0.14
N ASN A 35 2.72 4.00 -0.14
CA ASN A 35 3.74 4.10 0.91
C ASN A 35 3.61 5.40 1.72
N THR A 36 3.24 6.50 1.07
CA THR A 36 2.99 7.79 1.73
C THR A 36 1.81 7.70 2.68
N SER A 37 0.69 7.08 2.28
CA SER A 37 -0.47 6.92 3.15
C SER A 37 -0.17 6.01 4.34
N ILE A 38 0.55 4.90 4.12
CA ILE A 38 1.02 4.01 5.19
C ILE A 38 1.88 4.77 6.22
N ALA A 39 2.82 5.62 5.75
CA ALA A 39 3.66 6.40 6.64
C ALA A 39 2.85 7.39 7.48
N LEU A 40 1.93 8.14 6.86
CA LEU A 40 1.07 9.10 7.55
C LEU A 40 0.17 8.42 8.60
N GLY A 41 -0.44 7.29 8.25
CA GLY A 41 -1.29 6.52 9.16
C GLY A 41 -0.51 6.01 10.38
N ARG A 42 0.70 5.45 10.16
CA ARG A 42 1.58 4.99 11.24
C ARG A 42 2.05 6.11 12.17
N LEU A 43 2.17 7.34 11.66
CA LEU A 43 2.50 8.52 12.45
C LEU A 43 1.28 9.11 13.19
N GLY A 44 0.10 8.50 13.08
CA GLY A 44 -1.13 8.95 13.74
C GLY A 44 -1.81 10.14 13.06
N THR A 45 -1.43 10.47 11.81
CA THR A 45 -2.09 11.54 11.06
C THR A 45 -3.39 11.01 10.44
N PRO A 46 -4.56 11.67 10.65
CA PRO A 46 -5.80 11.27 10.00
C PRO A 46 -5.66 11.25 8.48
N THR A 47 -5.68 10.06 7.88
CA THR A 47 -5.33 9.83 6.47
C THR A 47 -6.38 8.97 5.77
N ALA A 48 -6.72 9.32 4.52
CA ALA A 48 -7.50 8.48 3.62
C ALA A 48 -6.75 8.25 2.30
N PHE A 49 -6.98 7.10 1.67
CA PHE A 49 -6.37 6.71 0.40
C PHE A 49 -7.42 6.66 -0.71
N LEU A 50 -7.22 7.44 -1.77
CA LEU A 50 -8.12 7.50 -2.91
C LEU A 50 -7.49 6.80 -4.12
N SER A 51 -8.03 5.63 -4.46
CA SER A 51 -7.52 4.82 -5.57
C SER A 51 -8.60 3.89 -6.14
N ARG A 52 -8.24 3.20 -7.23
CA ARG A 52 -8.94 1.99 -7.68
C ARG A 52 -8.06 0.80 -7.31
N VAL A 53 -8.57 -0.07 -6.46
CA VAL A 53 -7.88 -1.29 -6.05
C VAL A 53 -8.66 -2.49 -6.60
N SER A 54 -7.94 -3.50 -7.09
CA SER A 54 -8.56 -4.78 -7.52
C SER A 54 -9.27 -5.46 -6.36
N SER A 55 -10.20 -6.37 -6.65
CA SER A 55 -10.84 -7.24 -5.65
C SER A 55 -10.24 -8.66 -5.63
N ASP A 56 -9.03 -8.82 -6.18
CA ASP A 56 -8.27 -10.06 -6.08
C ASP A 56 -7.45 -10.12 -4.78
N ALA A 57 -6.74 -11.22 -4.56
CA ALA A 57 -5.95 -11.43 -3.35
C ALA A 57 -4.84 -10.37 -3.14
N TYR A 58 -4.32 -9.75 -4.21
CA TYR A 58 -3.34 -8.68 -4.08
C TYR A 58 -4.00 -7.36 -3.72
N GLY A 59 -5.17 -7.08 -4.29
CA GLY A 59 -6.01 -5.95 -3.92
C GLY A 59 -6.41 -5.99 -2.45
N GLU A 60 -6.91 -7.13 -1.96
CA GLU A 60 -7.23 -7.35 -0.56
C GLU A 60 -6.00 -7.14 0.35
N ALA A 61 -4.83 -7.69 -0.04
CA ALA A 61 -3.61 -7.50 0.74
C ALA A 61 -3.16 -6.02 0.85
N LEU A 62 -3.39 -5.23 -0.19
CA LEU A 62 -3.14 -3.78 -0.18
C LEU A 62 -4.12 -3.06 0.77
N LEU A 63 -5.42 -3.37 0.68
CA LEU A 63 -6.44 -2.80 1.58
C LEU A 63 -6.15 -3.14 3.05
N ASP A 64 -5.82 -4.39 3.34
CA ASP A 64 -5.41 -4.84 4.68
C ASP A 64 -4.23 -4.05 5.22
N GLY A 65 -3.25 -3.75 4.35
CA GLY A 65 -2.08 -2.94 4.71
C GLY A 65 -2.44 -1.51 5.07
N LEU A 66 -3.34 -0.89 4.31
CA LEU A 66 -3.84 0.47 4.58
C LEU A 66 -4.62 0.51 5.90
N HIS A 67 -5.55 -0.42 6.11
CA HIS A 67 -6.35 -0.49 7.33
C HIS A 67 -5.50 -0.76 8.57
N ALA A 68 -4.52 -1.67 8.47
CA ALA A 68 -3.58 -1.94 9.55
C ALA A 68 -2.70 -0.71 9.91
N ALA A 69 -2.49 0.21 8.97
CA ALA A 69 -1.81 1.48 9.21
C ALA A 69 -2.76 2.60 9.69
N GLY A 70 -4.06 2.34 9.85
CA GLY A 70 -5.06 3.34 10.24
C GLY A 70 -5.48 4.29 9.11
N VAL A 71 -5.27 3.88 7.85
CA VAL A 71 -5.68 4.66 6.67
C VAL A 71 -7.10 4.27 6.25
N SER A 72 -7.98 5.26 6.06
CA SER A 72 -9.36 5.05 5.60
C SER A 72 -9.42 4.85 4.08
N THR A 73 -10.35 4.02 3.62
CA THR A 73 -10.55 3.67 2.19
C THR A 73 -12.02 3.74 1.78
N ASP A 74 -12.86 4.37 2.61
CA ASP A 74 -14.30 4.61 2.43
C ASP A 74 -14.59 5.93 1.69
#